data_AF-V9LBH8-F1
#
_entry.id   AF-V9LBH8-F1
#
_cell.length_a   1.000
_cell.length_b   1.000
_cell.length_c   1.000
_cell.angle_alpha   90.00
_cell.angle_beta   90.00
_cell.angle_gamma   90.00
#
_symmetry.space_group_name_H-M   'P 1'
#
loop_
_entity.id
_entity.type
_entity.pdbx_description
1 polymer ?
#
loop_
_entity_poly.entity_id
_entity_poly.type
_entity_poly.pdbx_seq_one_letter_code
_entity_poly.pdbx_strand_id
1 'polypeptide(L)'
;KAVNDIYQLVDFEGIRFINFRVKALTIDSEEDNLNPMHARFIGVEKLLILHSEHNWNEYCLSYLLTARDFGKTLGIAWVGSPGNYGGICSRYGPSDKSAFEVTLNTGLITLQRFAYYLPLRLVHIVLAHELGHSLGSLHDLGEECIPPESSSLQGKGGNFLMFPHASDGRQYNNNRFSPCSIRSISKLLKAKKDECFSENDSPICGNRIVEEGEQCDVGENRDDPCCFGAGHMQGASCRLKPGKRCSPTQGPCCSHECVLKARHRQCKK
;
A
#
# COMPACT_ATOMS: atom_id res chain seq x y z
N LYS A 1 -6.22 -5.58 1.88
CA LYS A 1 -7.27 -5.87 2.88
C LYS A 1 -7.19 -4.97 4.12
N ALA A 2 -6.15 -5.06 4.97
CA ALA A 2 -6.12 -4.33 6.25
C ALA A 2 -6.29 -2.81 6.16
N VAL A 3 -5.73 -2.17 5.12
CA VAL A 3 -5.94 -0.74 4.84
C VAL A 3 -7.40 -0.47 4.46
N ASN A 4 -7.99 -1.30 3.59
CA ASN A 4 -9.40 -1.15 3.19
C ASN A 4 -10.35 -1.26 4.39
N ASP A 5 -10.02 -2.11 5.39
CA ASP A 5 -10.80 -2.21 6.64
C ASP A 5 -10.83 -0.88 7.43
N ILE A 6 -9.89 0.03 7.17
CA ILE A 6 -9.88 1.38 7.73
C ILE A 6 -10.69 2.33 6.83
N TYR A 7 -10.32 2.43 5.55
CA TYR A 7 -10.87 3.46 4.65
C TYR A 7 -12.33 3.24 4.27
N GLN A 8 -12.76 2.00 4.07
CA GLN A 8 -14.12 1.70 3.60
C GLN A 8 -15.21 2.06 4.62
N LEU A 9 -14.83 2.16 5.91
CA LEU A 9 -15.73 2.46 7.02
C LEU A 9 -15.90 3.96 7.26
N VAL A 10 -15.15 4.81 6.55
CA VAL A 10 -15.11 6.26 6.78
C VAL A 10 -16.05 6.95 5.81
N ASP A 11 -16.84 7.89 6.34
CA ASP A 11 -17.65 8.81 5.54
C ASP A 11 -16.86 10.11 5.32
N PHE A 12 -16.29 10.26 4.13
CA PHE A 12 -15.57 11.47 3.71
C PHE A 12 -16.56 12.52 3.18
N GLU A 13 -17.39 13.03 4.09
CA GLU A 13 -18.42 14.05 3.82
C GLU A 13 -19.32 13.72 2.62
N GLY A 14 -19.87 12.51 2.62
CA GLY A 14 -20.76 11.98 1.57
C GLY A 14 -20.06 11.03 0.60
N ILE A 15 -18.72 10.98 0.61
CA ILE A 15 -17.95 10.01 -0.19
C ILE A 15 -17.64 8.80 0.69
N ARG A 16 -18.23 7.64 0.36
CA ARG A 16 -18.13 6.39 1.12
C ARG A 16 -17.49 5.28 0.27
N PHE A 17 -17.10 4.19 0.95
CA PHE A 17 -16.58 2.96 0.31
C PHE A 17 -15.28 3.17 -0.48
N ILE A 18 -14.43 4.11 -0.05
CA ILE A 18 -13.08 4.25 -0.60
C ILE A 18 -12.29 2.98 -0.30
N ASN A 19 -11.81 2.32 -1.36
CA ASN A 19 -11.01 1.11 -1.28
C ASN A 19 -9.73 1.26 -2.13
N PHE A 20 -8.74 0.43 -1.82
CA PHE A 20 -7.51 0.30 -2.60
C PHE A 20 -7.40 -1.11 -3.16
N ARG A 21 -7.02 -1.21 -4.43
CA ARG A 21 -6.74 -2.47 -5.10
C ARG A 21 -5.38 -2.40 -5.77
N VAL A 22 -4.62 -3.48 -5.67
CA VAL A 22 -3.30 -3.58 -6.31
C VAL A 22 -3.54 -3.92 -7.78
N LYS A 23 -3.18 -3.02 -8.68
CA LYS A 23 -3.26 -3.25 -10.12
C LYS A 23 -2.05 -4.03 -10.64
N ALA A 24 -0.87 -3.75 -10.11
CA ALA A 24 0.37 -4.44 -10.44
C ALA A 24 1.25 -4.58 -9.20
N LEU A 25 2.00 -5.68 -9.12
CA LEU A 25 2.99 -5.93 -8.09
C LEU A 25 4.30 -6.36 -8.74
N THR A 26 5.31 -5.50 -8.62
CA THR A 26 6.68 -5.79 -9.04
C THR A 26 7.51 -6.13 -7.82
N ILE A 27 8.24 -7.24 -7.89
CA ILE A 27 9.19 -7.65 -6.84
C ILE A 27 10.56 -7.53 -7.46
N ASP A 28 11.37 -6.63 -6.90
CA ASP A 28 12.77 -6.50 -7.28
C ASP A 28 13.60 -7.49 -6.47
N SER A 29 14.10 -8.53 -7.13
CA SER A 29 14.82 -9.64 -6.50
C SER A 29 16.30 -9.71 -6.89
N GLU A 30 16.75 -8.89 -7.83
CA GLU A 30 18.12 -8.92 -8.34
C GLU A 30 18.86 -7.64 -7.94
N GLU A 31 20.01 -7.78 -7.28
CA GLU A 31 20.87 -6.63 -6.97
C GLU A 31 21.51 -6.10 -8.25
N ASP A 32 20.88 -5.11 -8.86
CA ASP A 32 21.48 -4.30 -9.91
C ASP A 32 22.24 -3.11 -9.31
N ASN A 33 23.58 -3.18 -9.33
CA ASN A 33 24.44 -2.09 -8.84
C ASN A 33 24.36 -0.80 -9.69
N LEU A 34 23.82 -0.87 -10.91
CA LEU A 34 23.60 0.30 -11.77
C LEU A 34 22.30 1.02 -11.41
N ASN A 35 21.34 0.32 -10.77
CA ASN A 35 20.11 0.93 -10.32
C ASN A 35 20.39 1.82 -9.09
N PRO A 36 20.20 3.15 -9.18
CA PRO A 36 20.47 4.06 -8.05
C PRO A 36 19.55 3.78 -6.85
N MET A 37 18.39 3.13 -7.07
CA MET A 37 17.53 2.69 -5.97
C MET A 37 18.14 1.55 -5.16
N HIS A 38 19.14 0.82 -5.67
CA HIS A 38 19.84 -0.26 -4.96
C HIS A 38 21.02 0.22 -4.11
N ALA A 39 21.37 1.51 -4.17
CA ALA A 39 22.41 2.10 -3.34
C ALA A 39 22.21 1.75 -1.86
N ARG A 40 23.26 1.19 -1.23
CA ARG A 40 23.21 0.66 0.14
C ARG A 40 22.86 1.72 1.19
N PHE A 41 23.38 2.93 1.03
CA PHE A 41 23.16 4.06 1.94
C PHE A 41 22.43 5.17 1.20
N ILE A 42 21.10 5.09 1.22
CA ILE A 42 20.23 6.08 0.59
C ILE A 42 19.22 6.59 1.61
N GLY A 43 19.05 7.92 1.67
CA GLY A 43 18.05 8.55 2.51
C GLY A 43 16.63 8.29 2.01
N VAL A 44 15.67 8.24 2.92
CA VAL A 44 14.25 7.96 2.61
C VAL A 44 13.68 8.93 1.56
N GLU A 45 14.02 10.22 1.64
CA GLU A 45 13.57 11.26 0.70
C GLU A 45 14.16 11.04 -0.69
N LYS A 46 15.46 10.74 -0.78
CA LYS A 46 16.12 10.47 -2.07
C LYS A 46 15.56 9.21 -2.71
N LEU A 47 15.27 8.18 -1.92
CA LEU A 47 14.65 6.95 -2.42
C LEU A 47 13.22 7.18 -2.93
N LEU A 48 12.42 7.99 -2.23
CA LEU A 48 11.10 8.40 -2.73
C LEU A 48 11.22 9.16 -4.06
N ILE A 49 12.17 10.10 -4.18
CA ILE A 49 12.39 10.86 -5.41
C ILE A 49 12.80 9.94 -6.57
N LEU A 50 13.71 8.98 -6.37
CA LEU A 50 14.08 8.01 -7.41
C LEU A 50 12.87 7.15 -7.84
N HIS A 51 12.02 6.75 -6.89
CA HIS A 51 10.78 6.05 -7.22
C HIS A 51 9.81 6.96 -8.01
N SER A 52 9.74 8.25 -7.67
CA SER A 52 8.96 9.25 -8.39
C SER A 52 9.46 9.55 -9.81
N GLU A 53 10.73 9.33 -10.14
CA GLU A 53 11.28 9.57 -11.49
C GLU A 53 10.72 8.61 -12.56
N HIS A 54 10.00 7.57 -12.15
CA HIS A 54 9.27 6.69 -13.05
C HIS A 54 7.89 7.25 -13.43
N ASN A 55 7.39 6.85 -14.61
CA ASN A 55 6.05 7.21 -15.07
C ASN A 55 5.00 6.25 -14.48
N TRP A 56 4.23 6.73 -13.50
CA TRP A 56 3.18 5.98 -12.82
C TRP A 56 1.76 6.40 -13.25
N ASN A 57 1.59 6.98 -14.44
CA ASN A 57 0.32 7.50 -14.91
C ASN A 57 -0.81 6.47 -14.99
N GLU A 58 -0.48 5.18 -15.08
CA GLU A 58 -1.46 4.10 -15.15
C GLU A 58 -2.10 3.72 -13.81
N TYR A 59 -1.64 4.35 -12.71
CA TYR A 59 -2.01 4.03 -11.34
C TYR A 59 -2.50 5.28 -10.61
N CYS A 60 -3.46 5.10 -9.69
CA CYS A 60 -3.87 6.17 -8.78
C CYS A 60 -2.73 6.57 -7.83
N LEU A 61 -2.02 5.56 -7.31
CA LEU A 61 -0.83 5.69 -6.48
C LEU A 61 0.17 4.57 -6.80
N SER A 62 1.46 4.82 -6.58
CA SER A 62 2.53 3.82 -6.67
C SER A 62 3.39 3.82 -5.39
N TYR A 63 3.46 2.69 -4.69
CA TYR A 63 4.11 2.59 -3.38
C TYR A 63 5.30 1.63 -3.40
N LEU A 64 6.42 2.07 -2.85
CA LEU A 64 7.60 1.25 -2.62
C LEU A 64 7.58 0.66 -1.20
N LEU A 65 7.71 -0.66 -1.10
CA LEU A 65 7.92 -1.36 0.17
C LEU A 65 9.38 -1.80 0.26
N THR A 66 10.06 -1.46 1.34
CA THR A 66 11.49 -1.79 1.54
C THR A 66 11.77 -2.33 2.95
N ALA A 67 12.90 -3.00 3.15
CA ALA A 67 13.39 -3.41 4.46
C ALA A 67 14.57 -2.55 4.94
N ARG A 68 14.67 -1.30 4.46
CA ARG A 68 15.72 -0.36 4.85
C ARG A 68 15.44 0.33 6.17
N ASP A 69 16.44 0.44 7.03
CA ASP A 69 16.31 1.14 8.31
C ASP A 69 16.57 2.64 8.15
N PHE A 70 15.52 3.44 8.24
CA PHE A 70 15.60 4.91 8.21
C PHE A 70 15.54 5.53 9.63
N GLY A 71 15.84 4.74 10.66
CA GLY A 71 15.91 5.20 12.05
C GLY A 71 14.54 5.50 12.65
N LYS A 72 14.11 6.77 12.64
CA LYS A 72 12.79 7.16 13.20
C LYS A 72 11.68 7.16 12.15
N THR A 73 12.02 7.22 10.87
CA THR A 73 11.06 7.32 9.78
C THR A 73 10.60 5.94 9.34
N LEU A 74 9.29 5.71 9.34
CA LEU A 74 8.69 4.45 8.92
C LEU A 74 8.10 4.49 7.50
N GLY A 75 7.82 5.69 7.01
CA GLY A 75 7.30 5.93 5.68
C GLY A 75 7.41 7.40 5.32
N ILE A 76 7.18 7.67 4.04
CA ILE A 76 7.04 9.01 3.48
C ILE A 76 6.18 8.93 2.22
N ALA A 77 5.30 9.90 2.03
CA ALA A 77 4.53 10.04 0.80
C ALA A 77 4.40 11.49 0.38
N TRP A 78 4.22 11.72 -0.92
CA TRP A 78 3.83 13.05 -1.39
C TRP A 78 2.41 13.35 -0.92
N VAL A 79 2.27 14.47 -0.20
CA VAL A 79 0.97 14.92 0.30
C VAL A 79 0.08 15.35 -0.86
N GLY A 80 -1.16 14.88 -0.86
CA GLY A 80 -2.15 15.22 -1.86
C GLY A 80 -2.54 16.69 -1.85
N SER A 81 -2.55 17.31 -3.02
CA SER A 81 -2.97 18.70 -3.22
C SER A 81 -3.72 18.83 -4.56
N PRO A 82 -4.69 19.75 -4.72
CA PRO A 82 -5.34 20.01 -6.00
C PRO A 82 -4.32 20.29 -7.12
N GLY A 83 -4.61 19.85 -8.35
CA GLY A 83 -3.66 19.94 -9.46
C GLY A 83 -2.55 18.90 -9.38
N ASN A 84 -1.44 19.14 -10.09
CA ASN A 84 -0.37 18.14 -10.27
C ASN A 84 0.79 18.27 -9.26
N TYR A 85 0.50 18.59 -8.00
CA TYR A 85 1.52 18.88 -6.99
C TYR A 85 1.78 17.75 -5.99
N GLY A 86 1.05 16.63 -6.08
CA GLY A 86 1.25 15.49 -5.19
C GLY A 86 -0.01 14.67 -4.90
N GLY A 87 0.24 13.47 -4.38
CA GLY A 87 -0.77 12.50 -3.96
C GLY A 87 -1.56 11.90 -5.12
N ILE A 88 -2.77 11.42 -4.82
CA ILE A 88 -3.62 10.68 -5.76
C ILE A 88 -3.72 11.36 -7.13
N CYS A 89 -3.76 10.56 -8.20
CA CYS A 89 -3.98 11.01 -9.57
C CYS A 89 -2.96 12.00 -10.15
N SER A 90 -1.85 12.28 -9.45
CA SER A 90 -0.78 13.10 -10.01
C SER A 90 -0.15 12.42 -11.23
N ARG A 91 0.12 13.20 -12.27
CA ARG A 91 0.63 12.78 -13.57
C ARG A 91 2.11 13.09 -13.73
N TYR A 92 2.77 12.30 -14.56
CA TYR A 92 4.16 12.47 -14.95
C TYR A 92 4.37 13.82 -15.64
N GLY A 93 5.37 14.57 -15.19
CA GLY A 93 5.72 15.86 -15.78
C GLY A 93 6.76 16.62 -14.97
N PRO A 94 7.06 17.87 -15.36
CA PRO A 94 8.05 18.69 -14.69
C PRO A 94 7.62 19.05 -13.26
N SER A 95 8.58 19.15 -12.35
CA SER A 95 8.35 19.48 -10.94
C SER A 95 9.55 20.19 -10.34
N ASP A 96 9.32 21.13 -9.42
CA ASP A 96 10.39 21.77 -8.64
C ASP A 96 11.09 20.80 -7.66
N LYS A 97 10.63 19.55 -7.56
CA LYS A 97 11.18 18.52 -6.66
C LYS A 97 12.33 17.71 -7.26
N SER A 98 12.49 17.73 -8.58
CA SER A 98 13.55 17.01 -9.27
C SER A 98 13.99 17.76 -10.53
N ALA A 99 15.23 17.52 -10.96
CA ALA A 99 15.71 17.99 -12.26
C ALA A 99 15.11 17.18 -13.43
N PHE A 100 14.54 16.01 -13.14
CA PHE A 100 13.86 15.14 -14.09
C PHE A 100 12.35 15.26 -13.97
N GLU A 101 11.63 14.84 -15.00
CA GLU A 101 10.18 14.64 -14.90
C GLU A 101 9.88 13.53 -13.88
N VAL A 102 8.82 13.74 -13.10
CA VAL A 102 8.44 12.86 -11.99
C VAL A 102 6.94 12.66 -11.95
N THR A 103 6.51 11.53 -11.36
CA THR A 103 5.13 11.32 -10.92
C THR A 103 5.07 11.45 -9.39
N LEU A 104 4.31 12.43 -8.88
CA LEU A 104 4.18 12.69 -7.44
C LEU A 104 3.01 11.94 -6.79
N ASN A 105 2.52 10.87 -7.42
CA ASN A 105 1.51 9.96 -6.87
C ASN A 105 2.15 8.80 -6.08
N THR A 106 3.32 9.04 -5.50
CA THR A 106 4.13 7.99 -4.89
C THR A 106 4.24 8.09 -3.38
N GLY A 107 4.51 6.94 -2.77
CA GLY A 107 4.86 6.83 -1.37
C GLY A 107 5.79 5.66 -1.11
N LEU A 108 6.30 5.59 0.11
CA LEU A 108 7.25 4.60 0.53
C LEU A 108 6.99 4.22 1.99
N ILE A 109 7.04 2.92 2.30
CA ILE A 109 7.10 2.44 3.68
C ILE A 109 8.27 1.49 3.87
N THR A 110 8.82 1.45 5.08
CA THR A 110 9.79 0.44 5.48
C THR A 110 9.17 -0.61 6.42
N LEU A 111 9.65 -1.84 6.27
CA LEU A 111 9.34 -2.98 7.12
C LEU A 111 10.32 -3.12 8.30
N GLN A 112 11.34 -2.26 8.39
CA GLN A 112 12.40 -2.34 9.39
C GLN A 112 12.63 -1.00 10.09
N ARG A 113 12.94 -1.06 11.40
CA ARG A 113 13.33 0.10 12.21
C ARG A 113 14.32 -0.32 13.28
N PHE A 114 15.40 0.45 13.45
CA PHE A 114 16.46 0.20 14.43
C PHE A 114 16.94 -1.27 14.42
N ALA A 115 17.21 -1.81 13.24
CA ALA A 115 17.59 -3.20 12.97
C ALA A 115 16.52 -4.29 13.27
N TYR A 116 15.27 -3.92 13.59
CA TYR A 116 14.18 -4.88 13.84
C TYR A 116 13.06 -4.79 12.80
N TYR A 117 12.52 -5.94 12.39
CA TYR A 117 11.32 -6.00 11.57
C TYR A 117 10.09 -5.55 12.36
N LEU A 118 9.25 -4.74 11.72
CA LEU A 118 8.03 -4.23 12.32
C LEU A 118 6.97 -5.35 12.42
N PRO A 119 6.17 -5.38 13.50
CA PRO A 119 4.97 -6.21 13.55
C PRO A 119 4.02 -5.88 12.39
N LEU A 120 3.37 -6.89 11.81
CA LEU A 120 2.49 -6.71 10.64
C LEU A 120 1.38 -5.67 10.89
N ARG A 121 0.82 -5.61 12.11
CA ARG A 121 -0.16 -4.59 12.49
C ARG A 121 0.39 -3.18 12.31
N LEU A 122 1.64 -2.94 12.69
CA LEU A 122 2.27 -1.64 12.55
C LEU A 122 2.52 -1.29 11.09
N VAL A 123 2.96 -2.25 10.26
CA VAL A 123 3.09 -2.06 8.80
C VAL A 123 1.77 -1.61 8.19
N HIS A 124 0.64 -2.21 8.58
CA HIS A 124 -0.68 -1.80 8.10
C HIS A 124 -1.05 -0.36 8.50
N ILE A 125 -0.74 0.02 9.75
CA ILE A 125 -1.01 1.38 10.25
C ILE A 125 -0.13 2.41 9.52
N VAL A 126 1.16 2.12 9.34
CA VAL A 126 2.08 3.00 8.60
C VAL A 126 1.63 3.15 7.15
N LEU A 127 1.27 2.06 6.47
CA LEU A 127 0.75 2.16 5.09
C LEU A 127 -0.52 3.01 5.02
N ALA A 128 -1.47 2.80 5.94
CA ALA A 128 -2.69 3.59 6.00
C ALA A 128 -2.41 5.07 6.32
N HIS A 129 -1.38 5.37 7.13
CA HIS A 129 -0.94 6.73 7.41
C HIS A 129 -0.39 7.42 6.16
N GLU A 130 0.54 6.78 5.45
CA GLU A 130 1.13 7.36 4.24
C GLU A 130 0.08 7.54 3.12
N LEU A 131 -0.86 6.59 2.98
CA LEU A 131 -1.98 6.75 2.06
C LEU A 131 -2.88 7.92 2.46
N GLY A 132 -2.97 8.24 3.76
CA GLY A 132 -3.68 9.41 4.28
C GLY A 132 -3.01 10.71 3.82
N HIS A 133 -1.67 10.76 3.83
CA HIS A 133 -0.91 11.84 3.22
C HIS A 133 -1.18 11.95 1.73
N SER A 134 -1.09 10.86 0.96
CA SER A 134 -1.40 10.86 -0.48
C SER A 134 -2.83 11.31 -0.80
N LEU A 135 -3.76 11.14 0.15
CA LEU A 135 -5.13 11.63 0.07
C LEU A 135 -5.33 13.06 0.60
N GLY A 136 -4.26 13.75 0.98
CA GLY A 136 -4.27 15.17 1.32
C GLY A 136 -4.42 15.49 2.80
N SER A 137 -4.38 14.49 3.68
CA SER A 137 -4.30 14.77 5.11
C SER A 137 -2.89 15.20 5.50
N LEU A 138 -2.78 16.30 6.24
CA LEU A 138 -1.58 16.59 7.03
C LEU A 138 -1.61 15.81 8.34
N HIS A 139 -0.55 15.95 9.14
CA HIS A 139 -0.54 15.43 10.50
C HIS A 139 -1.62 16.10 11.36
N ASP A 140 -2.21 15.32 12.27
CA ASP A 140 -3.14 15.82 13.27
C ASP A 140 -2.40 16.75 14.25
N LEU A 141 -2.83 18.01 14.30
CA LEU A 141 -2.30 19.06 15.19
C LEU A 141 -3.46 19.80 15.85
N GLY A 142 -3.25 20.22 17.11
CA GLY A 142 -4.26 20.96 17.88
C GLY A 142 -5.31 20.08 18.56
N GLU A 143 -6.04 20.68 19.51
CA GLU A 143 -6.98 19.97 20.40
C GLU A 143 -8.20 19.39 19.67
N GLU A 144 -8.55 19.91 18.49
CA GLU A 144 -9.67 19.40 17.70
C GLU A 144 -9.36 18.00 17.12
N CYS A 145 -8.10 17.78 16.73
CA CYS A 145 -7.66 16.57 16.02
C CYS A 145 -6.94 15.59 16.94
N ILE A 146 -6.48 16.04 18.10
CA ILE A 146 -5.76 15.23 19.08
C ILE A 146 -6.65 15.10 20.33
N PRO A 147 -7.15 13.89 20.64
CA PRO A 147 -7.99 13.68 21.82
C PRO A 147 -7.27 14.15 23.08
N PRO A 148 -7.90 14.95 23.97
CA PRO A 148 -7.28 15.39 25.22
C PRO A 148 -6.78 14.20 26.05
N GLU A 149 -7.56 13.11 26.04
CA GLU A 149 -7.26 11.86 26.71
C GLU A 149 -5.97 11.19 26.22
N SER A 150 -5.50 11.43 24.99
CA SER A 150 -4.27 10.81 24.47
C SER A 150 -3.00 11.26 25.20
N SER A 151 -3.07 12.39 25.89
CA SER A 151 -2.02 12.91 26.76
C SER A 151 -2.06 12.36 28.19
N SER A 152 -3.13 11.63 28.55
CA SER A 152 -3.31 11.06 29.88
C SER A 152 -3.03 9.56 29.87
N LEU A 153 -2.30 9.07 30.89
CA LEU A 153 -2.03 7.63 31.10
C LEU A 153 -3.30 6.77 31.25
N GLN A 154 -4.48 7.40 31.36
CA GLN A 154 -5.79 6.78 31.57
C GLN A 154 -6.71 6.89 30.35
N GLY A 155 -6.29 7.59 29.29
CA GLY A 155 -7.09 7.79 28.09
C GLY A 155 -7.25 6.51 27.29
N LYS A 156 -8.49 6.08 27.05
CA LYS A 156 -8.78 4.75 26.47
C LYS A 156 -8.74 4.72 24.94
N GLY A 157 -8.49 5.85 24.28
CA GLY A 157 -8.59 5.99 22.82
C GLY A 157 -7.27 6.02 22.06
N GLY A 158 -6.22 6.64 22.63
CA GLY A 158 -4.99 6.96 21.90
C GLY A 158 -5.16 8.01 20.83
N ASN A 159 -4.07 8.28 20.11
CA ASN A 159 -4.08 9.20 18.97
C ASN A 159 -4.71 8.57 17.72
N PHE A 160 -5.19 9.41 16.81
CA PHE A 160 -5.70 9.01 15.51
C PHE A 160 -4.60 8.60 14.54
N LEU A 161 -5.01 8.03 13.40
CA LEU A 161 -4.13 7.49 12.37
C LEU A 161 -3.10 8.50 11.84
N MET A 162 -3.45 9.78 11.72
CA MET A 162 -2.56 10.83 11.16
C MET A 162 -1.72 11.55 12.21
N PHE A 163 -1.59 11.00 13.41
CA PHE A 163 -0.70 11.56 14.43
C PHE A 163 0.78 11.46 13.99
N PRO A 164 1.61 12.51 14.18
CA PRO A 164 2.98 12.59 13.65
C PRO A 164 3.99 11.63 14.28
N HIS A 165 3.60 10.90 15.33
CA HIS A 165 4.48 9.95 16.00
C HIS A 165 3.91 8.54 15.93
N ALA A 166 4.80 7.57 15.71
CA ALA A 166 4.43 6.17 15.60
C ALA A 166 3.68 5.68 16.85
N SER A 167 2.51 5.07 16.62
CA SER A 167 1.74 4.34 17.63
C SER A 167 2.02 2.84 17.52
N ASP A 168 1.74 2.06 18.57
CA ASP A 168 1.78 0.58 18.51
C ASP A 168 0.60 -0.01 17.72
N GLY A 169 -0.38 0.83 17.34
CA GLY A 169 -1.51 0.47 16.49
C GLY A 169 -2.60 -0.34 17.19
N ARG A 170 -2.57 -0.41 18.54
CA ARG A 170 -3.47 -1.25 19.35
C ARG A 170 -4.63 -0.48 19.97
N GLN A 171 -4.53 0.84 20.07
CA GLN A 171 -5.56 1.66 20.71
C GLN A 171 -6.70 1.94 19.73
N TYR A 172 -7.87 2.23 20.29
CA TYR A 172 -9.12 2.35 19.54
C TYR A 172 -9.09 3.36 18.39
N ASN A 173 -8.37 4.48 18.54
CA ASN A 173 -8.26 5.52 17.52
C ASN A 173 -7.15 5.27 16.49
N ASN A 174 -6.21 4.36 16.74
CA ASN A 174 -5.02 4.23 15.88
C ASN A 174 -5.34 3.74 14.46
N ASN A 175 -6.53 3.19 14.24
CA ASN A 175 -7.04 2.77 12.93
C ASN A 175 -8.24 3.62 12.49
N ARG A 176 -8.36 4.85 13.00
CA ARG A 176 -9.42 5.81 12.67
C ARG A 176 -8.80 7.14 12.30
N PHE A 177 -9.45 7.84 11.37
CA PHE A 177 -9.10 9.22 11.06
C PHE A 177 -9.70 10.19 12.09
N SER A 178 -8.98 11.26 12.36
CA SER A 178 -9.53 12.39 13.12
C SER A 178 -10.55 13.15 12.27
N PRO A 179 -11.39 14.01 12.89
CA PRO A 179 -12.26 14.92 12.13
C PRO A 179 -11.47 15.80 11.13
N CYS A 180 -10.24 16.19 11.47
CA CYS A 180 -9.40 17.05 10.65
C CYS A 180 -8.87 16.32 9.41
N SER A 181 -8.44 15.06 9.58
CA SER A 181 -8.02 14.23 8.46
C SER A 181 -9.20 13.96 7.52
N ILE A 182 -10.39 13.66 8.07
CA ILE A 182 -11.61 13.43 7.28
C ILE A 182 -11.91 14.65 6.41
N ARG A 183 -11.94 15.87 6.97
CA ARG A 183 -12.20 17.10 6.19
C ARG A 183 -11.17 17.32 5.07
N SER A 184 -9.89 17.14 5.39
CA SER A 184 -8.80 17.35 4.44
C SER A 184 -8.86 16.36 3.27
N ILE A 185 -9.05 15.08 3.58
CA ILE A 185 -9.21 14.01 2.58
C ILE A 185 -10.46 14.23 1.75
N SER A 186 -11.59 14.58 2.38
CA SER A 186 -12.85 14.87 1.68
C SER A 186 -12.68 15.97 0.65
N LYS A 187 -11.99 17.06 1.01
CA LYS A 187 -11.70 18.18 0.10
C LYS A 187 -10.90 17.73 -1.12
N LEU A 188 -9.86 16.91 -0.93
CA LEU A 188 -9.05 16.43 -2.05
C LEU A 188 -9.82 15.43 -2.92
N LEU A 189 -10.55 14.49 -2.31
CA LEU A 189 -11.37 13.54 -3.05
C LEU A 189 -12.39 14.24 -3.95
N LYS A 190 -13.06 15.28 -3.45
CA LYS A 190 -13.97 16.12 -4.25
C LYS A 190 -13.29 16.80 -5.44
N ALA A 191 -11.98 17.06 -5.35
CA ALA A 191 -11.22 17.73 -6.38
C ALA A 191 -10.60 16.77 -7.42
N LYS A 192 -10.08 15.61 -6.99
CA LYS A 192 -9.19 14.77 -7.83
C LYS A 192 -9.69 13.36 -8.10
N LYS A 193 -10.67 12.82 -7.36
CA LYS A 193 -11.00 11.38 -7.47
C LYS A 193 -11.35 10.96 -8.90
N ASP A 194 -12.06 11.82 -9.64
CA ASP A 194 -12.57 11.53 -10.98
C ASP A 194 -11.47 11.51 -12.05
N GLU A 195 -10.25 11.91 -11.72
CA GLU A 195 -9.11 11.90 -12.64
C GLU A 195 -8.49 10.50 -12.84
N CYS A 196 -8.67 9.59 -11.87
CA CYS A 196 -8.00 8.29 -11.91
C CYS A 196 -8.67 7.14 -11.10
N PHE A 197 -9.71 7.40 -10.32
CA PHE A 197 -10.42 6.32 -9.61
C PHE A 197 -11.20 5.45 -10.61
N SER A 198 -11.42 4.19 -10.23
CA SER A 198 -12.24 3.26 -10.99
C SER A 198 -13.41 2.80 -10.12
N GLU A 199 -14.59 2.72 -10.73
CA GLU A 199 -15.78 2.11 -10.12
C GLU A 199 -15.78 0.58 -10.26
N ASN A 200 -14.83 0.02 -11.03
CA ASN A 200 -14.76 -1.41 -11.25
C ASN A 200 -14.03 -2.12 -10.10
N ASP A 201 -14.79 -2.82 -9.27
CA ASP A 201 -14.26 -3.68 -8.19
C ASP A 201 -13.98 -5.12 -8.66
N SER A 202 -13.83 -5.33 -9.98
CA SER A 202 -13.52 -6.65 -10.52
C SER A 202 -12.13 -7.13 -10.09
N PRO A 203 -12.00 -8.42 -9.73
CA PRO A 203 -10.72 -9.13 -9.60
C PRO A 203 -9.75 -8.86 -10.75
N ILE A 204 -8.46 -8.70 -10.43
CA ILE A 204 -7.39 -8.44 -11.40
C ILE A 204 -6.46 -9.64 -11.45
N CYS A 205 -6.73 -10.52 -12.42
CA CYS A 205 -5.86 -11.66 -12.70
C CYS A 205 -4.51 -11.17 -13.25
N GLY A 206 -3.44 -11.40 -12.50
CA GLY A 206 -2.07 -11.06 -12.86
C GLY A 206 -1.36 -10.14 -11.87
N ASN A 207 -2.06 -9.67 -10.83
CA ASN A 207 -1.47 -8.82 -9.79
C ASN A 207 -0.79 -9.64 -8.67
N ARG A 208 -0.77 -10.98 -8.78
CA ARG A 208 -0.19 -11.96 -7.85
C ARG A 208 -0.94 -12.05 -6.52
N ILE A 209 -2.20 -11.61 -6.48
CA ILE A 209 -3.06 -11.69 -5.30
C ILE A 209 -4.27 -12.51 -5.70
N VAL A 210 -4.52 -13.63 -5.00
CA VAL A 210 -5.71 -14.43 -5.26
C VAL A 210 -6.95 -13.69 -4.77
N GLU A 211 -7.80 -13.28 -5.70
CA GLU A 211 -9.05 -12.55 -5.44
C GLU A 211 -10.30 -13.42 -5.64
N GLU A 212 -11.49 -12.86 -5.39
CA GLU A 212 -12.74 -13.60 -5.56
C GLU A 212 -12.90 -14.07 -7.02
N GLY A 213 -13.32 -15.32 -7.23
CA GLY A 213 -13.44 -15.90 -8.57
C GLY A 213 -12.13 -16.44 -9.17
N GLU A 214 -10.98 -16.17 -8.57
CA GLU A 214 -9.69 -16.74 -8.94
C GLU A 214 -9.35 -17.96 -8.07
N GLN A 215 -8.69 -18.96 -8.67
CA GLN A 215 -8.17 -20.10 -7.91
C GLN A 215 -6.69 -19.92 -7.55
N CYS A 216 -5.96 -19.13 -8.32
CA CYS A 216 -4.53 -18.86 -8.15
C CYS A 216 -4.16 -17.62 -8.96
N ASP A 217 -3.06 -16.95 -8.63
CA ASP A 217 -2.55 -15.83 -9.43
C ASP A 217 -1.01 -15.80 -9.35
N VAL A 218 -0.37 -16.17 -10.44
CA VAL A 218 1.09 -16.24 -10.61
C VAL A 218 1.65 -15.05 -11.39
N GLY A 219 0.84 -14.01 -11.61
CA GLY A 219 1.15 -12.95 -12.54
C GLY A 219 1.06 -13.44 -13.99
N GLU A 220 1.92 -12.91 -14.85
CA GLU A 220 2.04 -13.32 -16.25
C GLU A 220 2.86 -14.61 -16.45
N ASN A 221 3.32 -15.27 -15.37
CA ASN A 221 4.13 -16.48 -15.47
C ASN A 221 3.32 -17.66 -16.06
N ARG A 222 3.56 -17.98 -17.33
CA ARG A 222 2.88 -19.07 -18.04
C ARG A 222 3.43 -20.46 -17.70
N ASP A 223 4.66 -20.51 -17.21
CA ASP A 223 5.41 -21.74 -16.94
C ASP A 223 5.13 -22.32 -15.55
N ASP A 224 4.35 -21.63 -14.71
CA ASP A 224 4.01 -22.13 -13.38
C ASP A 224 3.35 -23.52 -13.44
N PRO A 225 3.82 -24.52 -12.70
CA PRO A 225 3.32 -25.90 -12.82
C PRO A 225 1.90 -26.09 -12.27
N CYS A 226 1.38 -25.13 -11.49
CA CYS A 226 0.13 -25.24 -10.75
C CYS A 226 -0.99 -24.38 -11.32
N CYS A 227 -0.67 -23.22 -11.88
CA CYS A 227 -1.60 -22.17 -12.26
C CYS A 227 -1.47 -21.78 -13.73
N PHE A 228 -2.59 -21.42 -14.37
CA PHE A 228 -2.54 -20.67 -15.61
C PHE A 228 -2.35 -19.19 -15.31
N GLY A 229 -1.22 -18.62 -15.76
CA GLY A 229 -0.94 -17.19 -15.62
C GLY A 229 -1.90 -16.30 -16.42
N ALA A 230 -1.80 -15.00 -16.17
CA ALA A 230 -2.56 -13.98 -16.88
C ALA A 230 -2.29 -14.05 -18.40
N GLY A 231 -3.33 -13.80 -19.20
CA GLY A 231 -3.23 -13.76 -20.67
C GLY A 231 -3.04 -15.11 -21.37
N HIS A 232 -3.31 -16.26 -20.72
CA HIS A 232 -3.22 -17.57 -21.37
C HIS A 232 -4.37 -17.81 -22.38
N MET A 233 -5.60 -17.98 -21.90
CA MET A 233 -6.82 -18.06 -22.71
C MET A 233 -8.00 -17.49 -21.90
N GLN A 234 -8.94 -16.80 -22.55
CA GLN A 234 -10.17 -16.34 -21.91
C GLN A 234 -10.90 -17.54 -21.25
N GLY A 235 -11.16 -17.43 -19.95
CA GLY A 235 -11.81 -18.47 -19.14
C GLY A 235 -10.87 -19.44 -18.39
N ALA A 236 -9.58 -19.49 -18.75
CA ALA A 236 -8.58 -20.33 -18.07
C ALA A 236 -7.60 -19.55 -17.20
N SER A 237 -7.40 -18.25 -17.45
CA SER A 237 -6.50 -17.40 -16.66
C SER A 237 -6.85 -17.41 -15.16
N CYS A 238 -5.83 -17.43 -14.31
CA CYS A 238 -5.94 -17.47 -12.84
C CYS A 238 -6.74 -18.66 -12.29
N ARG A 239 -6.68 -19.78 -13.01
CA ARG A 239 -7.24 -21.08 -12.60
C ARG A 239 -6.16 -22.14 -12.47
N LEU A 240 -6.42 -23.14 -11.63
CA LEU A 240 -5.51 -24.27 -11.45
C LEU A 240 -5.43 -25.09 -12.73
N LYS A 241 -4.23 -25.58 -13.05
CA LYS A 241 -4.02 -26.53 -14.15
C LYS A 241 -4.74 -27.86 -13.83
N PRO A 242 -5.17 -28.63 -14.85
CA PRO A 242 -5.84 -29.91 -14.64
C PRO A 242 -5.04 -30.86 -13.73
N GLY A 243 -5.72 -31.50 -12.77
CA GLY A 243 -5.11 -32.45 -11.83
C GLY A 243 -4.31 -31.82 -10.68
N LYS A 244 -4.20 -30.49 -10.61
CA LYS A 244 -3.54 -29.77 -9.51
C LYS A 244 -4.52 -29.46 -8.40
N ARG A 245 -4.08 -29.55 -7.14
CA ARG A 245 -4.96 -29.37 -5.96
C ARG A 245 -4.86 -27.98 -5.34
N CYS A 246 -3.73 -27.32 -5.51
CA CYS A 246 -3.49 -25.98 -5.00
C CYS A 246 -2.39 -25.29 -5.82
N SER A 247 -2.21 -23.99 -5.57
CA SER A 247 -1.05 -23.22 -6.03
C SER A 247 -0.34 -22.60 -4.82
N PRO A 248 1.00 -22.48 -4.81
CA PRO A 248 1.73 -21.71 -3.79
C PRO A 248 1.21 -20.29 -3.58
N THR A 249 0.58 -19.70 -4.60
CA THR A 249 -0.01 -18.35 -4.56
C THR A 249 -1.24 -18.27 -3.66
N GLN A 250 -1.92 -19.39 -3.39
CA GLN A 250 -3.04 -19.44 -2.43
C GLN A 250 -2.57 -19.36 -0.97
N GLY A 251 -1.30 -19.69 -0.71
CA GLY A 251 -0.73 -19.62 0.62
C GLY A 251 0.37 -20.66 0.90
N PRO A 252 1.03 -20.55 2.04
CA PRO A 252 2.27 -21.28 2.33
C PRO A 252 2.06 -22.78 2.60
N CYS A 253 0.80 -23.25 2.68
CA CYS A 253 0.46 -24.66 2.85
C CYS A 253 0.35 -25.44 1.54
N CYS A 254 0.53 -24.82 0.39
CA CYS A 254 0.70 -25.54 -0.88
C CYS A 254 2.20 -25.78 -1.15
N SER A 255 2.55 -26.95 -1.69
CA SER A 255 3.91 -27.23 -2.15
C SER A 255 4.12 -26.83 -3.61
N HIS A 256 5.37 -26.81 -4.08
CA HIS A 256 5.70 -26.50 -5.48
C HIS A 256 5.24 -27.61 -6.44
N GLU A 257 4.95 -28.80 -5.94
CA GLU A 257 4.33 -29.90 -6.69
C GLU A 257 2.79 -29.77 -6.78
N CYS A 258 2.23 -28.63 -6.34
CA CYS A 258 0.81 -28.30 -6.43
C CYS A 258 -0.12 -29.19 -5.58
N VAL A 259 0.41 -29.68 -4.46
CA VAL A 259 -0.32 -30.49 -3.48
C VAL A 259 -0.32 -29.83 -2.11
N LEU A 260 -1.39 -30.08 -1.35
CA LEU A 260 -1.48 -29.59 0.02
C LEU A 260 -0.43 -30.30 0.88
N LYS A 261 0.30 -29.52 1.67
CA LYS A 261 1.20 -30.05 2.68
C LYS A 261 0.43 -30.92 3.67
N ALA A 262 1.08 -31.97 4.18
CA ALA A 262 0.47 -32.90 5.13
C ALA A 262 -0.07 -32.18 6.38
N ARG A 263 -1.14 -32.74 6.96
CA ARG A 263 -1.71 -32.26 8.22
C ARG A 263 -0.63 -32.24 9.31
N HIS A 264 -0.68 -31.24 10.20
CA HIS A 264 0.31 -30.99 11.24
C HIS A 264 1.68 -30.50 10.75
N ARG A 265 1.89 -30.28 9.44
CA ARG A 265 3.08 -29.60 8.95
C ARG A 265 2.93 -28.08 9.12
N GLN A 266 3.92 -27.46 9.76
CA GLN A 266 3.93 -26.01 9.92
C GLN A 266 4.10 -25.32 8.56
N CYS A 267 3.18 -24.41 8.22
CA CYS A 267 3.25 -23.61 6.99
C CYS A 267 3.79 -22.20 7.22
N LYS A 268 3.59 -21.67 8.43
CA LYS A 268 4.08 -20.36 8.86
C LYS A 268 4.70 -20.51 10.25
N LYS A 269 5.87 -19.92 10.45
CA LYS A 269 6.49 -19.81 11.77
C LYS A 269 5.68 -18.90 12.67
#